data_AF-A0A448L7N4-F1
#
_entry.id   AF-A0A448L7N4-F1
#
_cell.length_a   1.000
_cell.length_b   1.000
_cell.length_c   1.000
_cell.angle_alpha   90.00
_cell.angle_beta   90.00
_cell.angle_gamma   90.00
#
_symmetry.space_group_name_H-M   'P 1'
#
loop_
_entity.id
_entity.type
_entity.pdbx_description
1 polymer ?
#
loop_
_entity_poly.entity_id
_entity_poly.type
_entity_poly.pdbx_seq_one_letter_code
_entity_poly.pdbx_strand_id
1 'polypeptide(L)' 'MKSVRKPEADEAEKLHAGKTFKDIAETELFQKLTDSFAGLSDRVNEVIDLYTAHVAQAKPLVLPTRIEDFDIRDFV' A
#
# COMPACT_ATOMS: atom_id res chain seq x y z
N MET A 1 6.26 -23.29 -21.81
CA MET A 1 6.16 -22.51 -20.55
C MET A 1 4.68 -22.31 -20.25
N LYS A 2 4.11 -22.99 -19.24
CA LYS A 2 2.73 -22.74 -18.81
C LYS A 2 2.74 -21.48 -17.97
N SER A 3 2.18 -20.38 -18.49
CA SER A 3 1.94 -19.18 -17.69
C SER A 3 0.95 -19.55 -16.59
N VAL A 4 1.37 -19.49 -15.33
CA VAL A 4 0.48 -19.63 -14.17
C VAL A 4 -0.28 -18.32 -14.08
N ARG A 5 -1.36 -18.21 -14.87
CA ARG A 5 -2.26 -17.05 -14.78
C ARG A 5 -3.13 -17.24 -13.55
N LYS A 6 -2.81 -16.50 -12.48
CA LYS A 6 -3.79 -16.23 -11.42
C LYS A 6 -4.76 -15.18 -12.00
N PRO A 7 -6.06 -15.49 -12.12
CA PRO A 7 -7.01 -14.60 -12.79
C PRO A 7 -7.22 -13.29 -12.03
N GLU A 8 -7.08 -13.30 -10.70
CA GLU A 8 -7.23 -12.11 -9.85
C GLU A 8 -6.16 -12.08 -8.75
N ALA A 9 -5.69 -10.88 -8.42
CA ALA A 9 -4.81 -10.66 -7.28
C ALA A 9 -5.60 -10.78 -5.98
N ASP A 10 -5.02 -11.44 -4.98
CA ASP A 10 -5.59 -11.48 -3.63
C ASP A 10 -5.35 -10.16 -2.88
N GLU A 11 -5.96 -10.02 -1.71
CA GLU A 11 -5.90 -8.80 -0.91
C GLU A 11 -4.47 -8.46 -0.47
N ALA A 12 -3.67 -9.46 -0.10
CA ALA A 12 -2.28 -9.25 0.31
C ALA A 12 -1.42 -8.75 -0.86
N GLU A 13 -1.62 -9.30 -2.05
CA GLU A 13 -0.98 -8.85 -3.28
C GLU A 13 -1.39 -7.41 -3.63
N LYS A 14 -2.67 -7.06 -3.50
CA LYS A 14 -3.17 -5.69 -3.73
C LYS A 14 -2.60 -4.70 -2.72
N LEU A 15 -2.55 -5.05 -1.44
CA LEU A 15 -1.96 -4.22 -0.39
C LEU A 15 -0.46 -3.98 -0.63
N HIS A 16 0.28 -5.03 -1.02
CA HIS A 16 1.70 -4.92 -1.34
C HIS A 16 1.95 -4.03 -2.57
N ALA A 17 1.13 -4.17 -3.62
CA ALA A 17 1.18 -3.29 -4.78
C ALA A 17 0.86 -1.83 -4.40
N GLY A 18 -0.19 -1.61 -3.61
CA GLY A 18 -0.59 -0.28 -3.13
C GLY A 18 0.52 0.43 -2.36
N LYS A 19 1.20 -0.29 -1.45
CA LYS A 19 2.38 0.23 -0.75
C LYS A 19 3.46 0.66 -1.75
N THR A 20 3.82 -0.23 -2.67
CA THR A 20 4.90 0.00 -3.64
C THR A 20 4.61 1.20 -4.55
N PHE A 21 3.37 1.32 -5.03
CA PHE A 21 2.97 2.44 -5.87
C PHE A 21 2.91 3.76 -5.09
N LYS A 22 2.44 3.74 -3.84
CA LYS A 22 2.49 4.91 -2.96
C LYS A 22 3.93 5.39 -2.74
N ASP A 23 4.87 4.48 -2.54
CA ASP A 23 6.30 4.80 -2.33
C ASP A 23 6.93 5.53 -3.54
N ILE A 24 6.35 5.41 -4.74
CA ILE A 24 6.83 6.06 -5.97
C ILE A 24 5.86 7.10 -6.55
N ALA A 25 4.72 7.38 -5.90
CA ALA A 25 3.65 8.18 -6.49
C ALA A 25 4.07 9.60 -6.90
N GLU A 26 5.07 10.16 -6.23
CA GLU A 26 5.60 11.51 -6.49
C GLU A 26 6.82 11.52 -7.43
N THR A 27 7.10 10.40 -8.10
CA THR A 27 8.25 10.28 -9.00
C THR A 27 7.87 10.47 -10.46
N GLU A 28 8.83 10.93 -11.28
CA GLU A 28 8.66 11.02 -12.73
C GLU A 28 8.40 9.64 -13.38
N LEU A 29 8.94 8.57 -12.80
CA LEU A 29 8.68 7.20 -13.24
C LEU A 29 7.19 6.86 -13.16
N PHE A 30 6.55 7.19 -12.03
CA PHE A 30 5.14 6.94 -11.83
C PHE A 30 4.27 7.73 -12.82
N GLN A 31 4.60 9.00 -13.04
CA GLN A 31 3.91 9.83 -14.03
C GLN A 31 4.01 9.23 -15.44
N LYS A 32 5.22 8.87 -15.88
CA LYS A 32 5.41 8.25 -17.21
C LYS A 32 4.68 6.92 -17.34
N LEU A 33 4.66 6.11 -16.29
CA LEU A 33 4.01 4.80 -16.27
C LEU A 33 2.48 4.93 -16.35
N THR A 34 1.89 5.87 -15.63
CA THR A 34 0.43 6.13 -15.67
C THR A 34 -0.01 6.80 -16.97
N ASP A 35 0.79 7.72 -17.53
CA ASP A 35 0.49 8.36 -18.81
C ASP A 35 0.61 7.41 -20.01
N SER A 36 1.55 6.45 -19.96
CA SER A 36 1.83 5.55 -21.09
C SER A 36 0.79 4.43 -21.27
N PHE A 37 0.00 4.12 -20.24
CA PHE A 37 -0.90 2.96 -20.25
C PHE A 37 -2.33 3.37 -19.86
N ALA A 38 -3.17 3.58 -20.87
CA ALA A 38 -4.59 3.85 -20.68
C ALA A 38 -5.26 2.71 -19.85
N GLY A 39 -5.88 3.08 -18.73
CA GLY A 39 -6.51 2.14 -17.79
C GLY A 39 -5.58 1.53 -16.74
N LEU A 40 -4.27 1.79 -16.80
CA LEU A 40 -3.35 1.43 -15.71
C LEU A 40 -3.48 2.39 -14.52
N SER A 41 -3.66 3.68 -14.80
CA SER A 41 -3.79 4.72 -13.77
C SER A 41 -4.92 4.42 -12.79
N ASP A 42 -6.09 4.01 -13.28
CA ASP A 42 -7.24 3.68 -12.44
C ASP A 42 -6.93 2.50 -11.51
N ARG A 43 -6.29 1.45 -12.03
CA ARG A 43 -5.91 0.25 -11.25
C ARG A 43 -4.81 0.55 -10.23
N VAL A 44 -3.87 1.43 -10.57
CA VAL A 44 -2.79 1.86 -9.68
C VAL A 44 -3.34 2.72 -8.55
N ASN A 45 -4.22 3.67 -8.86
CA ASN A 45 -4.88 4.49 -7.85
C ASN A 45 -5.76 3.65 -6.94
N GLU A 46 -6.50 2.67 -7.47
CA GLU A 46 -7.33 1.74 -6.68
C GLU A 46 -6.50 1.02 -5.60
N VAL A 47 -5.32 0.50 -5.94
CA VAL A 47 -4.48 -0.20 -4.95
C VAL A 47 -3.82 0.77 -3.96
N ILE A 48 -3.48 2.00 -4.38
CA ILE A 48 -2.97 3.06 -3.47
C ILE A 48 -4.06 3.44 -2.45
N ASP A 49 -5.30 3.63 -2.90
CA ASP A 49 -6.43 3.98 -2.04
C ASP A 49 -6.74 2.85 -1.06
N LEU A 50 -6.75 1.60 -1.54
CA LEU A 50 -6.93 0.41 -0.70
C LEU A 50 -5.85 0.35 0.39
N TYR A 51 -4.57 0.51 0.04
CA TYR A 51 -3.48 0.54 1.00
C TYR A 51 -3.60 1.70 2.00
N THR A 52 -3.98 2.89 1.53
CA THR A 52 -4.11 4.07 2.39
C THR A 52 -5.27 3.92 3.38
N ALA A 53 -6.41 3.38 2.94
CA ALA A 53 -7.52 3.05 3.82
C ALA A 53 -7.16 1.96 4.84
N HIS A 54 -6.35 0.97 4.46
CA HIS A 54 -5.86 -0.06 5.36
C HIS A 54 -4.93 0.53 6.45
N VAL A 55 -3.99 1.39 6.06
CA VAL A 55 -3.10 2.08 7.01
C VAL A 55 -3.89 2.99 7.95
N ALA A 56 -4.94 3.66 7.47
CA ALA A 56 -5.79 4.51 8.31
C ALA A 56 -6.59 3.72 9.37
N GLN A 57 -6.85 2.42 9.13
CA GLN A 57 -7.51 1.54 10.09
C GLN A 57 -6.54 0.89 11.09
N ALA A 58 -5.24 0.90 10.80
CA ALA A 58 -4.24 0.37 11.73
C ALA A 58 -4.22 1.22 13.01
N LYS A 59 -4.12 0.57 14.18
CA LYS A 59 -3.99 1.25 15.48
C LYS A 59 -2.83 2.25 15.38
N PRO A 60 -3.06 3.56 15.58
CA PRO A 60 -2.00 4.53 15.54
C PRO A 60 -0.92 4.16 16.54
N LEU A 61 0.35 4.33 16.16
CA LEU A 61 1.46 4.23 17.10
C LEU A 61 1.39 5.43 18.04
N VAL A 62 0.78 5.22 19.20
CA VAL A 62 0.71 6.23 20.26
C VAL A 62 1.88 5.97 21.21
N LEU A 63 2.86 6.87 21.18
CA LEU A 63 3.92 6.85 22.19
C LEU A 63 3.40 7.48 23.48
N PRO A 64 3.56 6.82 24.63
CA PRO A 64 3.21 7.42 25.90
C PRO A 64 4.12 8.60 26.22
N THR A 65 3.56 9.60 26.90
CA THR A 65 4.28 10.82 27.32
C THR A 65 5.44 10.54 28.29
N ARG A 66 5.42 9.38 28.96
CA ARG A 66 6.44 8.94 29.92
C ARG A 66 6.85 7.51 29.61
N ILE A 67 8.12 7.20 29.84
CA ILE A 67 8.66 5.86 29.59
C ILE A 67 8.07 4.80 30.54
N GLU A 68 7.63 5.19 31.73
CA GLU A 68 7.00 4.29 32.70
C GLU A 68 5.65 3.73 32.21
N ASP A 69 5.00 4.44 31.30
CA ASP A 69 3.71 4.07 30.70
C ASP A 69 3.89 3.29 29.38
N PHE A 70 5.14 2.97 28.98
CA PHE A 70 5.44 2.22 27.77
C PHE A 70 5.18 0.72 27.95
N ASP A 71 4.24 0.16 27.18
CA ASP A 71 4.00 -1.28 27.09
C ASP A 71 4.33 -1.80 25.67
N ILE A 72 5.37 -2.62 25.56
CA ILE A 72 5.78 -3.22 24.27
C ILE A 72 4.69 -4.10 23.65
N ARG A 73 3.74 -4.61 24.46
CA ARG A 73 2.61 -5.43 23.99
C ARG A 73 1.62 -4.64 23.14
N ASP A 74 1.67 -3.32 23.18
CA ASP A 74 0.89 -2.47 22.27
C ASP A 74 1.46 -2.44 20.83
N PHE A 75 2.63 -3.05 20.60
CA PHE A 75 3.42 -2.94 19.37
C PHE A 75 3.82 -4.29 18.73
N VAL A 76 3.31 -5.43 19.23
CA VAL A 76 3.60 -6.80 18.72
C VAL A 76 2.35 -7.56 18.30
#